data_AF-A0A8T1FW68-F1
#
_entry.id   AF-A0A8T1FW68-F1
#
_cell.length_a   1.000
_cell.length_b   1.000
_cell.length_c   1.000
_cell.angle_alpha   90.00
_cell.angle_beta   90.00
_cell.angle_gamma   90.00
#
_symmetry.space_group_name_H-M   'P 1'
#
loop_
_entity.id
_entity.type
_entity.pdbx_description
1 polymer ?
#
loop_
_entity_poly.entity_id
_entity_poly.type
_entity_poly.pdbx_seq_one_letter_code
_entity_poly.pdbx_strand_id
1 'polypeptide(L)'
;MVSVSPTPLLAVSLLFRSKPRFAAIDHVISSVSAYADSSVEFPLNKACKYGSVTLLDRIWNCTVDLEPGGWGLWSVRKLLRTYKLYGKLQFTLCLLEAVKINKVDIVQWLFEHFPDYGVRRKVIYHAASAGALEILQYFRANGTVITNEEEEQEDDGEWDEEKENWERGRWVRWGGLDAAKAAIAGHSDVVKWMYETYAHTGHDALHGAAANGHVEPLQWLQERGEYTSWDAGTLFKAAEAGQLNVVRWIVNRDRNDGRVGRISLVSEEKQLWLFTVLRLMDIWKLLNICVLMLTNHEAKERKQKKVGD
;
A
#
# COMPACT_ATOMS: atom_id res chain seq x y z
N MET A 1 31.34 11.80 -0.46
CA MET A 1 30.36 12.15 -1.51
C MET A 1 30.56 13.61 -1.85
N VAL A 2 30.85 13.93 -3.12
CA VAL A 2 31.01 15.33 -3.57
C VAL A 2 29.66 16.02 -3.37
N SER A 3 29.61 17.02 -2.50
CA SER A 3 28.42 17.83 -2.26
C SER A 3 28.13 18.65 -3.52
N VAL A 4 27.31 18.10 -4.41
CA VAL A 4 26.78 18.87 -5.54
C VAL A 4 25.83 19.91 -4.95
N SER A 5 26.23 21.18 -5.00
CA SER A 5 25.34 22.26 -4.59
C SER A 5 24.08 22.21 -5.46
N PRO A 6 22.87 22.32 -4.88
CA PRO A 6 21.65 22.24 -5.65
C PRO A 6 21.61 23.35 -6.71
N THR A 7 21.18 23.02 -7.92
CA THR A 7 21.06 23.99 -9.02
C THR A 7 20.23 25.19 -8.55
N PRO A 8 20.75 26.44 -8.70
CA PRO A 8 20.07 27.61 -8.19
C PRO A 8 18.70 27.78 -8.84
N LEU A 9 17.75 28.34 -8.09
CA LEU A 9 16.42 28.65 -8.62
C LEU A 9 16.54 29.55 -9.84
N LEU A 10 15.72 29.31 -10.86
CA LEU A 10 15.69 30.12 -12.08
C LEU A 10 15.49 31.61 -11.74
N ALA A 11 14.58 31.92 -10.81
CA ALA A 11 14.34 33.30 -10.34
C ALA A 11 15.61 33.97 -9.79
N VAL A 12 16.43 33.22 -9.05
CA VAL A 12 17.67 33.72 -8.47
C VAL A 12 18.73 33.89 -9.55
N SER A 13 18.84 32.94 -10.48
CA SER A 13 19.74 33.08 -11.64
C SER A 13 19.41 34.31 -12.50
N LEU A 14 18.12 34.62 -12.70
CA LEU A 14 17.66 35.81 -13.41
C LEU A 14 17.99 37.09 -12.64
N LEU A 15 17.82 37.08 -11.31
CA LEU A 15 18.21 38.20 -10.44
C LEU A 15 19.70 38.51 -10.57
N PHE A 16 20.56 37.50 -10.50
CA PHE A 16 22.01 37.70 -10.58
C PHE A 16 22.51 38.03 -11.99
N ARG A 17 21.78 37.66 -13.05
CA ARG A 17 22.05 38.15 -14.41
C ARG A 17 21.97 39.67 -14.53
N SER A 18 21.11 40.32 -13.74
CA SER A 18 21.00 41.79 -13.68
C SER A 18 22.08 42.46 -12.82
N LYS A 19 22.84 41.67 -12.02
CA LYS A 19 23.87 42.16 -11.09
C LYS A 19 25.20 41.42 -11.29
N PRO A 20 25.94 41.68 -12.39
CA PRO A 20 27.14 40.93 -12.77
C PRO A 20 28.28 41.00 -11.74
N ARG A 21 28.30 42.02 -10.87
CA ARG A 21 29.28 42.16 -9.78
C ARG A 21 29.24 41.02 -8.76
N PHE A 22 28.09 40.35 -8.62
CA PHE A 22 27.90 39.22 -7.70
C PHE A 22 27.88 37.87 -8.44
N ALA A 23 27.92 37.86 -9.77
CA ALA A 23 27.85 36.65 -10.58
C ALA A 23 29.10 35.77 -10.46
N ALA A 24 30.24 36.34 -10.05
CA ALA A 24 31.50 35.61 -9.83
C ALA A 24 31.59 34.96 -8.44
N ILE A 25 30.54 35.05 -7.61
CA ILE A 25 30.54 34.60 -6.22
C ILE A 25 29.51 33.48 -6.04
N ASP A 26 29.89 32.25 -6.39
CA ASP A 26 29.00 31.08 -6.43
C ASP A 26 28.33 30.75 -5.09
N HIS A 27 29.02 30.98 -3.97
CA HIS A 27 28.47 30.74 -2.64
C HIS A 27 27.33 31.72 -2.32
N VAL A 28 27.40 32.98 -2.74
CA VAL A 28 26.31 33.97 -2.52
C VAL A 28 25.07 33.59 -3.32
N ILE A 29 25.25 33.17 -4.57
CA ILE A 29 24.13 32.70 -5.42
C ILE A 29 23.48 31.47 -4.78
N SER A 30 24.29 30.54 -4.27
CA SER A 30 23.83 29.32 -3.60
C SER A 30 23.06 29.63 -2.30
N SER A 31 23.58 30.52 -1.44
CA SER A 31 22.92 30.91 -0.20
C SER A 31 21.62 31.68 -0.44
N VAL A 32 21.61 32.63 -1.38
CA VAL A 32 20.38 33.37 -1.75
C VAL A 32 19.36 32.44 -2.38
N SER A 33 19.81 31.48 -3.20
CA SER A 33 18.92 30.48 -3.76
C SER A 33 18.32 29.60 -2.69
N ALA A 34 19.12 29.10 -1.75
CA ALA A 34 18.63 28.25 -0.67
C ALA A 34 17.70 29.00 0.31
N TYR A 35 17.96 30.29 0.54
CA TYR A 35 17.09 31.13 1.36
C TYR A 35 15.74 31.43 0.69
N ALA A 36 15.75 31.70 -0.62
CA ALA A 36 14.53 31.96 -1.39
C ALA A 36 13.73 30.69 -1.70
N ASP A 37 14.33 29.52 -1.52
CA ASP A 37 13.70 28.24 -1.79
C ASP A 37 12.80 27.84 -0.62
N SER A 38 11.48 27.87 -0.83
CA SER A 38 10.53 27.35 0.16
C SER A 38 10.36 25.82 0.05
N SER A 39 10.82 25.21 -1.04
CA SER A 39 10.65 23.77 -1.28
C SER A 39 11.54 22.91 -0.36
N VAL A 40 12.67 23.47 0.08
CA VAL A 40 13.65 22.79 0.95
C VAL A 40 13.22 22.66 2.42
N GLU A 41 12.20 23.41 2.85
CA GLU A 41 11.62 23.32 4.19
C GLU A 41 10.47 22.30 4.28
N PHE A 42 10.11 21.65 3.16
CA PHE A 42 9.11 20.60 3.19
C PHE A 42 9.64 19.35 3.93
N PRO A 43 8.84 18.76 4.83
CA PRO A 43 9.18 17.44 5.35
C PRO A 43 9.17 16.43 4.20
N LEU A 44 10.13 15.51 4.24
CA LEU A 44 10.43 14.59 3.14
C LEU A 44 9.18 13.82 2.69
N ASN A 45 8.33 13.41 3.63
CA ASN A 45 7.09 12.71 3.32
C ASN A 45 6.09 13.52 2.48
N LYS A 46 5.99 14.84 2.69
CA LYS A 46 5.13 15.70 1.87
C LYS A 46 5.74 15.91 0.48
N ALA A 47 7.06 15.98 0.37
CA ALA A 47 7.74 16.07 -0.92
C ALA A 47 7.54 14.79 -1.76
N CYS A 48 7.55 13.61 -1.13
CA CYS A 48 7.28 12.34 -1.79
C CYS A 48 5.93 12.29 -2.50
N LYS A 49 4.92 13.05 -2.02
CA LYS A 49 3.60 13.13 -2.67
C LYS A 49 3.64 13.62 -4.11
N TYR A 50 4.63 14.43 -4.46
CA TYR A 50 4.81 14.95 -5.82
C TYR A 50 5.52 13.95 -6.74
N GLY A 51 6.07 12.88 -6.18
CA GLY A 51 6.71 11.81 -6.93
C GLY A 51 7.95 12.23 -7.73
N SER A 52 8.66 13.26 -7.27
CA SER A 52 9.83 13.82 -7.96
C SER A 52 11.11 13.57 -7.16
N VAL A 53 12.01 12.75 -7.72
CA VAL A 53 13.32 12.47 -7.11
C VAL A 53 14.19 13.73 -7.06
N THR A 54 14.10 14.59 -8.07
CA THR A 54 14.87 15.85 -8.11
C THR A 54 14.49 16.81 -6.98
N LEU A 55 13.23 16.77 -6.54
CA LEU A 55 12.78 17.53 -5.37
C LEU A 55 13.36 16.94 -4.08
N LEU A 56 13.42 15.61 -3.96
CA LEU A 56 14.03 14.93 -2.81
C LEU A 56 15.54 15.20 -2.74
N ASP A 57 16.25 15.12 -3.87
CA ASP A 57 17.66 15.50 -3.97
C ASP A 57 17.89 16.95 -3.57
N ARG A 58 17.00 17.85 -4.01
CA ARG A 58 17.07 19.28 -3.69
C ARG A 58 16.90 19.53 -2.19
N ILE A 59 15.96 18.84 -1.54
CA ILE A 59 15.77 18.90 -0.08
C ILE A 59 16.98 18.30 0.64
N TRP A 60 17.49 17.16 0.17
CA TRP A 60 18.56 16.41 0.81
C TRP A 60 19.93 17.11 0.73
N ASN A 61 20.26 17.68 -0.43
CA ASN A 61 21.55 18.32 -0.71
C ASN A 61 21.62 19.77 -0.20
N CYS A 62 20.52 20.35 0.25
CA CYS A 62 20.55 21.71 0.77
C CYS A 62 21.13 21.75 2.20
N THR A 63 22.38 22.19 2.33
CA THR A 63 23.17 22.17 3.58
C THR A 63 23.18 23.49 4.35
N VAL A 64 22.40 24.48 3.93
CA VAL A 64 22.53 25.88 4.43
C VAL A 64 22.30 26.05 5.93
N ASP A 65 21.61 25.11 6.60
CA ASP A 65 21.37 25.16 8.06
C ASP A 65 22.44 24.45 8.90
N LEU A 66 23.50 23.90 8.28
CA LEU A 66 24.51 23.06 8.94
C LEU A 66 25.80 23.80 9.33
N GLU A 67 25.89 25.12 9.12
CA GLU A 67 27.12 25.86 9.47
C GLU A 67 27.36 25.88 10.99
N PRO A 68 28.56 25.48 11.46
CA PRO A 68 28.87 25.41 12.88
C PRO A 68 29.07 26.81 13.46
N GLY A 69 28.15 27.26 14.32
CA GLY A 69 28.28 28.52 15.08
C GLY A 69 27.03 29.39 15.11
N GLY A 70 26.03 29.11 14.26
CA GLY A 70 24.73 29.79 14.32
C GLY A 70 23.91 29.30 15.52
N TRP A 71 23.60 30.20 16.45
CA TRP A 71 22.61 29.91 17.49
C TRP A 71 21.29 29.45 16.85
N GLY A 72 20.92 28.21 17.17
CA GLY A 72 19.58 27.62 17.14
C GLY A 72 18.52 28.27 16.26
N LEU A 73 18.54 28.01 14.96
CA LEU A 73 17.31 27.97 14.19
C LEU A 73 16.91 26.51 13.99
N TRP A 74 15.76 26.16 14.54
CA TRP A 74 15.08 24.91 14.26
C TRP A 74 14.82 24.85 12.75
N SER A 75 15.25 23.78 12.08
CA SER A 75 14.87 23.49 10.70
C SER A 75 14.59 22.01 10.52
N VAL A 76 13.66 21.71 9.61
CA VAL A 76 13.27 20.32 9.31
C VAL A 76 14.45 19.50 8.78
N ARG A 77 15.33 20.15 8.02
CA ARG A 77 16.56 19.57 7.46
C ARG A 77 17.56 19.20 8.54
N LYS A 78 17.78 20.09 9.50
CA LYS A 78 18.66 19.82 10.64
C LYS A 78 18.12 18.64 11.44
N LEU A 79 16.82 18.62 11.72
CA LEU A 79 16.17 17.50 12.43
C LEU A 79 16.34 16.16 11.68
N LEU A 80 16.24 16.16 10.34
CA LEU A 80 16.45 14.97 9.51
C LEU A 80 17.88 14.41 9.62
N ARG A 81 18.89 15.27 9.80
CA ARG A 81 20.30 14.87 9.92
C ARG A 81 20.74 14.55 11.34
N THR A 82 20.21 15.26 12.34
CA THR A 82 20.66 15.15 13.73
C THR A 82 19.87 14.13 14.52
N TYR A 83 18.57 13.99 14.25
CA TYR A 83 17.67 13.20 15.09
C TYR A 83 17.24 11.91 14.39
N LYS A 84 17.87 10.79 14.80
CA LYS A 84 17.67 9.46 14.21
C LYS A 84 16.19 9.03 14.19
N LEU A 85 15.44 9.30 15.26
CA LEU A 85 14.02 8.92 15.35
C LEU A 85 13.16 9.67 14.32
N TYR A 86 13.44 10.95 14.07
CA TYR A 86 12.75 11.70 13.01
C TYR A 86 13.14 11.19 11.63
N GLY A 87 14.41 10.83 11.41
CA GLY A 87 14.86 10.12 10.21
C GLY A 87 14.07 8.84 9.94
N LYS A 88 13.91 7.97 10.96
CA LYS A 88 13.12 6.74 10.87
C LYS A 88 11.64 7.00 10.56
N LEU A 89 11.05 8.00 11.21
CA LEU A 89 9.67 8.41 10.98
C LEU A 89 9.49 8.88 9.54
N GLN A 90 10.35 9.79 9.07
CA GLN A 90 10.30 10.30 7.70
C GLN A 90 10.53 9.19 6.68
N PHE A 91 11.51 8.30 6.89
CA PHE A 91 11.74 7.14 6.03
C PHE A 91 10.47 6.27 5.89
N THR A 92 9.85 5.90 7.01
CA THR A 92 8.62 5.09 7.02
C THR A 92 7.49 5.80 6.29
N LEU A 93 7.26 7.09 6.57
CA LEU A 93 6.19 7.86 5.93
C LEU A 93 6.45 8.08 4.44
N CYS A 94 7.70 8.29 4.03
CA CYS A 94 8.08 8.42 2.62
C CYS A 94 7.83 7.12 1.86
N LEU A 95 8.18 5.96 2.44
CA LEU A 95 7.87 4.67 1.85
C LEU A 95 6.37 4.45 1.68
N LEU A 96 5.56 4.82 2.68
CA LEU A 96 4.11 4.74 2.58
C LEU A 96 3.54 5.59 1.44
N GLU A 97 4.05 6.82 1.25
CA GLU A 97 3.63 7.67 0.13
C GLU A 97 4.16 7.14 -1.22
N ALA A 98 5.39 6.63 -1.27
CA ALA A 98 5.97 6.04 -2.48
C ALA A 98 5.17 4.81 -2.96
N VAL A 99 4.71 3.98 -2.02
CA VAL A 99 3.82 2.84 -2.27
C VAL A 99 2.48 3.29 -2.83
N LYS A 100 1.86 4.34 -2.27
CA LYS A 100 0.58 4.87 -2.77
C LYS A 100 0.68 5.39 -4.19
N ILE A 101 1.81 6.01 -4.55
CA ILE A 101 2.06 6.55 -5.89
C ILE A 101 2.58 5.45 -6.83
N ASN A 102 2.97 4.29 -6.28
CA ASN A 102 3.60 3.17 -6.96
C ASN A 102 4.84 3.56 -7.77
N LYS A 103 5.73 4.36 -7.16
CA LYS A 103 6.99 4.80 -7.79
C LYS A 103 8.21 4.14 -7.16
N VAL A 104 8.81 3.21 -7.91
CA VAL A 104 10.01 2.47 -7.50
C VAL A 104 11.24 3.39 -7.35
N ASP A 105 11.37 4.42 -8.19
CA ASP A 105 12.50 5.36 -8.16
C ASP A 105 12.67 6.03 -6.79
N ILE A 106 11.56 6.39 -6.14
CA ILE A 106 11.57 7.00 -4.80
C ILE A 106 12.02 5.99 -3.76
N VAL A 107 11.60 4.73 -3.90
CA VAL A 107 12.00 3.65 -2.99
C VAL A 107 13.49 3.38 -3.13
N GLN A 108 14.02 3.33 -4.35
CA GLN A 108 15.46 3.21 -4.62
C GLN A 108 16.23 4.36 -3.99
N TRP A 109 15.79 5.60 -4.23
CA TRP A 109 16.38 6.79 -3.64
C TRP A 109 16.40 6.75 -2.11
N LEU A 110 15.30 6.33 -1.47
CA LEU A 110 15.23 6.19 -0.01
C LEU A 110 16.22 5.13 0.50
N PHE A 111 16.39 4.03 -0.24
CA PHE A 111 17.31 2.98 0.16
C PHE A 111 18.78 3.42 0.05
N GLU A 112 19.13 4.22 -0.94
CA GLU A 112 20.48 4.78 -1.09
C GLU A 112 20.82 5.77 0.04
N HIS A 113 19.86 6.63 0.40
CA HIS A 113 20.07 7.69 1.39
C HIS A 113 19.90 7.23 2.84
N PHE A 114 19.20 6.12 3.06
CA PHE A 114 18.95 5.53 4.37
C PHE A 114 19.33 4.04 4.38
N PRO A 115 20.64 3.72 4.48
CA PRO A 115 21.10 2.33 4.42
C PRO A 115 20.72 1.51 5.67
N ASP A 116 20.70 2.14 6.83
CA ASP A 116 20.53 1.47 8.12
C ASP A 116 19.07 1.33 8.57
N TYR A 117 18.11 1.80 7.77
CA TYR A 117 16.70 1.77 8.12
C TYR A 117 16.00 0.56 7.50
N GLY A 118 15.31 -0.20 8.38
CA GLY A 118 14.49 -1.34 8.00
C GLY A 118 13.07 -0.95 7.57
N VAL A 119 12.46 -1.83 6.78
CA VAL A 119 11.08 -1.67 6.30
C VAL A 119 10.12 -2.35 7.28
N ARG A 120 9.21 -1.56 7.84
CA ARG A 120 8.19 -2.03 8.77
C ARG A 120 7.07 -2.80 8.07
N ARG A 121 6.45 -3.74 8.80
CA ARG A 121 5.28 -4.51 8.35
C ARG A 121 4.16 -3.64 7.78
N LYS A 122 3.89 -2.47 8.38
CA LYS A 122 2.88 -1.51 7.89
C LYS A 122 3.13 -1.10 6.44
N VAL A 123 4.38 -0.95 6.01
CA VAL A 123 4.71 -0.60 4.62
C VAL A 123 4.40 -1.77 3.68
N ILE A 124 4.76 -2.99 4.07
CA ILE A 124 4.48 -4.21 3.29
C ILE A 124 2.98 -4.44 3.16
N TYR A 125 2.24 -4.31 4.26
CA TYR A 125 0.78 -4.31 4.30
C TYR A 125 0.18 -3.35 3.27
N HIS A 126 0.64 -2.10 3.24
CA HIS A 126 0.12 -1.10 2.31
C HIS A 126 0.54 -1.38 0.87
N ALA A 127 1.74 -1.93 0.65
CA ALA A 127 2.23 -2.31 -0.67
C ALA A 127 1.44 -3.48 -1.27
N ALA A 128 1.15 -4.48 -0.45
CA ALA A 128 0.29 -5.60 -0.81
C ALA A 128 -1.13 -5.14 -1.15
N SER A 129 -1.71 -4.26 -0.33
CA SER A 129 -3.04 -3.68 -0.55
C SER A 129 -3.11 -2.74 -1.77
N ALA A 130 -1.98 -2.16 -2.21
CA ALA A 130 -1.92 -1.26 -3.36
C ALA A 130 -1.56 -1.99 -4.67
N GLY A 131 -1.19 -3.28 -4.60
CA GLY A 131 -0.78 -4.04 -5.78
C GLY A 131 0.62 -3.67 -6.29
N ALA A 132 1.47 -3.10 -5.43
CA ALA A 132 2.80 -2.61 -5.81
C ALA A 132 3.83 -3.76 -5.92
N LEU A 133 3.64 -4.65 -6.89
CA LEU A 133 4.44 -5.87 -7.07
C LEU A 133 5.95 -5.57 -7.22
N GLU A 134 6.30 -4.60 -8.05
CA GLU A 134 7.71 -4.22 -8.29
C GLU A 134 8.39 -3.74 -7.01
N ILE A 135 7.68 -2.97 -6.18
CA ILE A 135 8.19 -2.47 -4.89
C ILE A 135 8.38 -3.64 -3.92
N LEU A 136 7.45 -4.60 -3.87
CA LEU A 136 7.57 -5.79 -3.04
C LEU A 136 8.74 -6.69 -3.46
N GLN A 137 8.94 -6.87 -4.77
CA GLN A 137 10.10 -7.57 -5.32
C GLN A 137 11.41 -6.87 -4.96
N TYR A 138 11.44 -5.54 -5.05
CA TYR A 138 12.58 -4.73 -4.66
C TYR A 138 12.90 -4.86 -3.16
N PHE A 139 11.89 -4.81 -2.29
CA PHE A 139 12.07 -5.03 -0.85
C PHE A 139 12.66 -6.40 -0.56
N ARG A 140 12.23 -7.44 -1.27
CA ARG A 140 12.79 -8.79 -1.12
C ARG A 140 14.24 -8.87 -1.61
N ALA A 141 14.56 -8.25 -2.74
CA ALA A 141 15.91 -8.30 -3.30
C ALA A 141 16.94 -7.58 -2.42
N ASN A 142 16.53 -6.48 -1.76
CA ASN A 142 17.46 -5.58 -1.07
C ASN A 142 17.43 -5.69 0.46
N GLY A 143 16.60 -6.58 1.04
CA GLY A 143 16.41 -6.70 2.49
C GLY A 143 16.66 -8.11 3.02
N THR A 144 17.22 -8.21 4.23
CA THR A 144 17.19 -9.44 5.02
C THR A 144 15.76 -9.69 5.50
N VAL A 145 15.21 -10.85 5.13
CA VAL A 145 13.84 -11.24 5.48
C VAL A 145 13.82 -11.63 6.96
N ILE A 146 13.09 -10.87 7.77
CA ILE A 146 12.78 -11.23 9.16
C ILE A 146 11.33 -11.71 9.19
N THR A 147 11.16 -13.03 9.29
CA THR A 147 9.87 -13.68 9.59
C THR A 147 9.87 -14.01 11.08
N ASN A 148 9.49 -13.06 11.93
CA ASN A 148 9.24 -13.39 13.33
C ASN A 148 7.82 -13.96 13.40
N GLU A 149 7.70 -15.25 13.72
CA GLU A 149 6.44 -15.92 14.11
C GLU A 149 5.97 -15.50 15.51
N GLU A 150 6.78 -14.71 16.22
CA GLU A 150 6.49 -14.21 17.56
C GLU A 150 6.14 -12.71 17.50
N GLU A 151 5.06 -12.36 18.20
CA GLU A 151 4.43 -11.04 18.36
C GLU A 151 3.28 -10.73 17.38
N GLU A 152 2.24 -11.56 17.47
CA GLU A 152 0.85 -11.19 17.17
C GLU A 152 0.24 -10.38 18.33
N GLN A 153 0.73 -9.17 18.57
CA GLN A 153 -0.09 -8.14 19.22
C GLN A 153 0.08 -6.86 18.42
N GLU A 154 -1.03 -6.36 17.87
CA GLU A 154 -1.18 -4.94 17.57
C GLU A 154 -1.08 -4.22 18.90
N ASP A 155 0.15 -4.03 19.39
CA ASP A 155 0.37 -3.30 20.61
C ASP A 155 0.30 -1.82 20.26
N ASP A 156 -0.81 -1.20 20.67
CA ASP A 156 -0.87 0.23 20.99
C ASP A 156 0.07 0.58 22.18
N GLY A 157 0.86 -0.40 22.67
CA GLY A 157 1.87 -0.31 23.70
C GLY A 157 3.27 0.10 23.22
N GLU A 158 3.80 1.01 24.05
CA GLU A 158 5.19 1.40 24.32
C GLU A 158 6.29 0.94 23.34
N TRP A 159 6.94 1.93 22.75
CA TRP A 159 8.12 1.78 21.91
C TRP A 159 9.31 1.29 22.73
N ASP A 160 9.56 -0.03 22.74
CA ASP A 160 10.76 -0.59 23.36
C ASP A 160 11.97 -0.42 22.42
N GLU A 161 12.76 0.63 22.66
CA GLU A 161 14.00 0.96 21.93
C GLU A 161 15.12 -0.09 22.09
N GLU A 162 14.95 -1.10 22.95
CA GLU A 162 15.97 -2.12 23.23
C GLU A 162 15.72 -3.49 22.56
N LYS A 163 14.48 -3.81 22.14
CA LYS A 163 14.12 -5.16 21.65
C LYS A 163 14.39 -5.44 20.15
N GLU A 164 14.32 -4.45 19.26
CA GLU A 164 14.66 -4.61 17.84
C GLU A 164 16.18 -4.64 17.57
N ASN A 165 16.92 -5.58 18.18
CA ASN A 165 18.28 -6.04 17.81
C ASN A 165 18.98 -5.20 16.70
N TRP A 166 19.51 -4.03 17.11
CA TRP A 166 19.79 -2.84 16.28
C TRP A 166 21.04 -2.92 15.38
N GLU A 167 21.65 -4.10 15.22
CA GLU A 167 22.98 -4.25 14.61
C GLU A 167 22.99 -5.09 13.32
N ARG A 168 21.84 -5.53 12.81
CA ARG A 168 21.77 -6.48 11.68
C ARG A 168 21.17 -5.91 10.41
N GLY A 169 21.90 -5.02 9.76
CA GLY A 169 21.72 -4.66 8.34
C GLY A 169 20.31 -4.18 7.95
N ARG A 170 20.07 -4.07 6.65
CA ARG A 170 18.76 -3.67 6.13
C ARG A 170 17.78 -4.82 6.23
N TRP A 171 16.83 -4.74 7.14
CA TRP A 171 15.78 -5.74 7.32
C TRP A 171 14.44 -5.34 6.71
N VAL A 172 13.65 -6.34 6.33
CA VAL A 172 12.27 -6.18 5.88
C VAL A 172 11.40 -7.14 6.68
N ARG A 173 10.45 -6.59 7.44
CA ARG A 173 9.52 -7.38 8.26
C ARG A 173 8.25 -7.69 7.47
N TRP A 174 8.16 -8.94 7.02
CA TRP A 174 6.96 -9.49 6.37
C TRP A 174 5.97 -9.97 7.45
N GLY A 175 4.69 -9.87 7.16
CA GLY A 175 3.60 -10.34 8.03
C GLY A 175 2.89 -11.55 7.45
N GLY A 176 2.32 -12.38 8.33
CA GLY A 176 1.53 -13.56 7.92
C GLY A 176 0.26 -13.24 7.12
N LEU A 177 -0.24 -11.99 7.21
CA LEU A 177 -1.50 -11.55 6.58
C LEU A 177 -1.30 -10.70 5.31
N ASP A 178 -0.06 -10.53 4.82
CA ASP A 178 0.21 -9.63 3.69
C ASP A 178 -0.46 -10.14 2.40
N ALA A 179 -0.38 -11.45 2.15
CA ALA A 179 -1.07 -12.09 1.04
C ALA A 179 -2.59 -11.99 1.16
N ALA A 180 -3.14 -12.03 2.37
CA ALA A 180 -4.56 -11.83 2.60
C ALA A 180 -5.01 -10.41 2.25
N LYS A 181 -4.18 -9.41 2.49
CA LYS A 181 -4.49 -8.03 2.13
C LYS A 181 -4.42 -7.79 0.63
N ALA A 182 -3.43 -8.36 -0.06
CA ALA A 182 -3.40 -8.36 -1.52
C ALA A 182 -4.65 -9.05 -2.11
N ALA A 183 -5.06 -10.18 -1.52
CA ALA A 183 -6.22 -10.93 -1.96
C ALA A 183 -7.54 -10.18 -1.72
N ILE A 184 -7.70 -9.49 -0.59
CA ILE A 184 -8.84 -8.62 -0.30
C ILE A 184 -8.93 -7.47 -1.32
N ALA A 185 -7.79 -6.89 -1.69
CA ALA A 185 -7.71 -5.80 -2.66
C ALA A 185 -7.88 -6.25 -4.12
N GLY A 186 -7.81 -7.55 -4.40
CA GLY A 186 -7.97 -8.12 -5.74
C GLY A 186 -6.69 -8.11 -6.57
N HIS A 187 -5.52 -7.97 -5.95
CA HIS A 187 -4.23 -7.98 -6.62
C HIS A 187 -3.74 -9.42 -6.83
N SER A 188 -4.34 -10.08 -7.81
CA SER A 188 -4.07 -11.48 -8.17
C SER A 188 -2.59 -11.75 -8.47
N ASP A 189 -1.89 -10.80 -9.10
CA ASP A 189 -0.46 -10.84 -9.39
C ASP A 189 0.41 -10.88 -8.12
N VAL A 190 0.12 -10.03 -7.14
CA VAL A 190 0.81 -10.02 -5.84
C VAL A 190 0.55 -11.30 -5.07
N VAL A 191 -0.69 -11.80 -5.07
CA VAL A 191 -1.04 -13.07 -4.41
C VAL A 191 -0.26 -14.23 -5.02
N LYS A 192 -0.20 -14.32 -6.36
CA LYS A 192 0.57 -15.35 -7.07
C LYS A 192 2.05 -15.30 -6.69
N TRP A 193 2.65 -14.11 -6.75
CA TRP A 193 4.05 -13.91 -6.42
C TRP A 193 4.35 -14.25 -4.95
N MET A 194 3.51 -13.82 -4.01
CA MET A 194 3.67 -14.14 -2.60
C MET A 194 3.53 -15.63 -2.34
N TYR A 195 2.60 -16.32 -3.01
CA TYR A 195 2.39 -17.75 -2.87
C TYR A 195 3.58 -18.58 -3.40
N GLU A 196 4.12 -18.19 -4.56
CA GLU A 196 5.33 -18.81 -5.12
C GLU A 196 6.57 -18.56 -4.26
N THR A 197 6.59 -17.44 -3.54
CA THR A 197 7.72 -17.02 -2.72
C THR A 197 7.68 -17.59 -1.30
N TYR A 198 6.51 -17.56 -0.67
CA TYR A 198 6.28 -17.92 0.72
C TYR A 198 5.28 -19.07 0.71
N ALA A 199 5.77 -20.30 0.85
CA ALA A 199 5.02 -21.53 0.61
C ALA A 199 3.79 -21.77 1.54
N HIS A 200 3.33 -20.80 2.35
CA HIS A 200 2.37 -20.99 3.45
C HIS A 200 1.20 -19.98 3.50
N THR A 201 0.99 -19.11 2.51
CA THR A 201 -0.08 -18.09 2.57
C THR A 201 -1.47 -18.60 2.15
N GLY A 202 -1.84 -19.81 2.58
CA GLY A 202 -2.81 -20.64 1.87
C GLY A 202 -4.29 -20.40 2.16
N HIS A 203 -4.69 -20.04 3.38
CA HIS A 203 -6.12 -20.02 3.74
C HIS A 203 -6.70 -18.62 3.90
N ASP A 204 -6.01 -17.72 4.59
CA ASP A 204 -6.53 -16.37 4.82
C ASP A 204 -6.59 -15.52 3.56
N ALA A 205 -5.65 -15.73 2.64
CA ALA A 205 -5.70 -15.10 1.33
C ALA A 205 -6.88 -15.57 0.48
N LEU A 206 -7.17 -16.87 0.49
CA LEU A 206 -8.32 -17.43 -0.20
C LEU A 206 -9.65 -16.93 0.39
N HIS A 207 -9.75 -16.94 1.72
CA HIS A 207 -10.89 -16.41 2.44
C HIS A 207 -11.11 -14.92 2.14
N GLY A 208 -10.03 -14.13 2.12
CA GLY A 208 -10.05 -12.71 1.79
C GLY A 208 -10.50 -12.45 0.36
N ALA A 209 -9.96 -13.19 -0.61
CA ALA A 209 -10.37 -13.11 -2.02
C ALA A 209 -11.85 -13.47 -2.20
N ALA A 210 -12.29 -14.57 -1.59
CA ALA A 210 -13.66 -15.06 -1.70
C ALA A 210 -14.69 -14.10 -1.08
N ALA A 211 -14.39 -13.54 0.09
CA ALA A 211 -15.24 -12.54 0.74
C ALA A 211 -15.35 -11.21 -0.04
N ASN A 212 -14.37 -10.90 -0.90
CA ASN A 212 -14.37 -9.66 -1.71
C ASN A 212 -14.73 -9.89 -3.18
N GLY A 213 -15.07 -11.12 -3.57
CA GLY A 213 -15.57 -11.41 -4.91
C GLY A 213 -14.47 -11.68 -5.95
N HIS A 214 -13.21 -11.81 -5.54
CA HIS A 214 -12.07 -11.99 -6.43
C HIS A 214 -11.92 -13.46 -6.81
N VAL A 215 -12.34 -13.81 -8.03
CA VAL A 215 -12.32 -15.19 -8.54
C VAL A 215 -10.94 -15.61 -9.07
N GLU A 216 -10.17 -14.67 -9.62
CA GLU A 216 -8.90 -14.95 -10.30
C GLU A 216 -7.83 -15.59 -9.41
N PRO A 217 -7.59 -15.18 -8.15
CA PRO A 217 -6.66 -15.87 -7.26
C PRO A 217 -7.13 -17.30 -6.95
N LEU A 218 -8.45 -17.50 -6.85
CA LEU A 218 -9.07 -18.80 -6.56
C LEU A 218 -8.91 -19.76 -7.75
N GLN A 219 -9.14 -19.26 -8.96
CA GLN A 219 -8.97 -20.01 -10.20
C GLN A 219 -7.51 -20.42 -10.41
N TRP A 220 -6.56 -19.52 -10.16
CA TRP A 220 -5.14 -19.84 -10.32
C TRP A 220 -4.65 -20.94 -9.38
N LEU A 221 -5.08 -20.93 -8.11
CA LEU A 221 -4.73 -22.00 -7.16
C LEU A 221 -5.39 -23.34 -7.54
N GLN A 222 -6.58 -23.29 -8.14
CA GLN A 222 -7.26 -24.48 -8.67
C GLN A 222 -6.46 -25.11 -9.81
N GLU A 223 -5.99 -24.32 -10.78
CA GLU A 223 -5.24 -24.80 -11.96
C GLU A 223 -3.95 -25.53 -11.57
N ARG A 224 -3.35 -25.19 -10.43
CA ARG A 224 -2.15 -25.86 -9.90
C ARG A 224 -2.44 -27.18 -9.20
N GLY A 225 -3.70 -27.51 -8.94
CA GLY A 225 -4.08 -28.74 -8.22
C GLY A 225 -3.66 -28.77 -6.75
N GLU A 226 -3.15 -27.65 -6.21
CA GLU A 226 -2.69 -27.53 -4.81
C GLU A 226 -3.85 -27.36 -3.84
N TYR A 227 -5.03 -27.01 -4.34
CA TYR A 227 -6.23 -26.80 -3.53
C TYR A 227 -7.33 -27.81 -3.87
N THR A 228 -7.13 -29.05 -3.43
CA THR A 228 -8.04 -30.18 -3.71
C THR A 228 -9.20 -30.32 -2.72
N SER A 229 -9.15 -29.64 -1.57
CA SER A 229 -10.25 -29.53 -0.61
C SER A 229 -10.51 -28.06 -0.33
N TRP A 230 -11.48 -27.47 -1.03
CA TRP A 230 -11.95 -26.17 -0.61
C TRP A 230 -12.62 -26.32 0.75
N ASP A 231 -12.10 -25.59 1.74
CA ASP A 231 -12.73 -25.49 3.03
C ASP A 231 -14.12 -24.88 2.81
N ALA A 232 -15.15 -25.50 3.36
CA ALA A 232 -16.50 -24.95 3.37
C ALA A 232 -16.49 -23.49 3.86
N GLY A 233 -15.52 -23.13 4.72
CA GLY A 233 -15.24 -21.77 5.15
C GLY A 233 -15.07 -20.74 4.02
N THR A 234 -14.50 -21.09 2.86
CA THR A 234 -14.37 -20.16 1.73
C THR A 234 -15.72 -19.87 1.08
N LEU A 235 -16.54 -20.90 0.88
CA LEU A 235 -17.89 -20.76 0.35
C LEU A 235 -18.79 -20.00 1.32
N PHE A 236 -18.69 -20.29 2.62
CA PHE A 236 -19.43 -19.58 3.66
C PHE A 236 -19.06 -18.10 3.69
N LYS A 237 -17.76 -17.75 3.67
CA LYS A 237 -17.31 -16.35 3.64
C LYS A 237 -17.77 -15.61 2.38
N ALA A 238 -17.73 -16.25 1.22
CA ALA A 238 -18.28 -15.67 -0.01
C ALA A 238 -19.81 -15.45 0.08
N ALA A 239 -20.53 -16.41 0.66
CA ALA A 239 -21.98 -16.34 0.83
C ALA A 239 -22.37 -15.27 1.87
N GLU A 240 -21.69 -15.21 3.01
CA GLU A 240 -21.89 -14.20 4.05
C GLU A 240 -21.64 -12.78 3.51
N ALA A 241 -20.59 -12.61 2.71
CA ALA A 241 -20.26 -11.35 2.09
C ALA A 241 -21.12 -11.01 0.84
N GLY A 242 -22.05 -11.89 0.43
CA GLY A 242 -22.92 -11.66 -0.72
C GLY A 242 -22.24 -11.72 -2.08
N GLN A 243 -21.07 -12.37 -2.16
CA GLN A 243 -20.26 -12.49 -3.37
C GLN A 243 -20.77 -13.61 -4.29
N LEU A 244 -21.92 -13.37 -4.92
CA LEU A 244 -22.60 -14.32 -5.79
C LEU A 244 -21.75 -14.80 -6.97
N ASN A 245 -20.81 -13.98 -7.45
CA ASN A 245 -19.91 -14.34 -8.54
C ASN A 245 -18.99 -15.50 -8.13
N VAL A 246 -18.42 -15.43 -6.91
CA VAL A 246 -17.57 -16.48 -6.34
C VAL A 246 -18.41 -17.72 -6.04
N VAL A 247 -19.59 -17.57 -5.42
CA VAL A 247 -20.46 -18.71 -5.12
C VAL A 247 -20.90 -19.44 -6.39
N ARG A 248 -21.34 -18.71 -7.42
CA ARG A 248 -21.72 -19.30 -8.72
C ARG A 248 -20.52 -19.99 -9.38
N TRP A 249 -19.34 -19.39 -9.30
CA TRP A 249 -18.11 -20.00 -9.82
C TRP A 249 -17.79 -21.33 -9.12
N ILE A 250 -17.81 -21.36 -7.77
CA ILE A 250 -17.57 -22.58 -6.98
C ILE A 250 -18.61 -23.67 -7.32
N VAL A 251 -19.90 -23.32 -7.33
CA VAL A 251 -20.99 -24.28 -7.60
C VAL A 251 -20.95 -24.83 -9.03
N ASN A 252 -20.70 -23.97 -10.03
CA ASN A 252 -20.59 -24.40 -11.42
C ASN A 252 -19.37 -25.32 -11.63
N ARG A 253 -18.27 -25.05 -10.93
CA ARG A 253 -17.08 -25.91 -10.96
C ARG A 253 -17.40 -27.29 -10.41
N ASP A 254 -18.00 -27.38 -9.21
CA ASP A 254 -18.28 -28.66 -8.55
C ASP A 254 -19.24 -29.54 -9.36
N ARG A 255 -20.13 -28.90 -10.12
CA ARG A 255 -21.00 -29.57 -11.08
C ARG A 255 -20.23 -30.15 -12.28
N ASN A 256 -19.22 -29.43 -12.77
CA ASN A 256 -18.45 -29.84 -13.96
C ASN A 256 -17.34 -30.87 -13.64
N ASP A 257 -16.75 -30.82 -12.45
CA ASP A 257 -15.62 -31.67 -12.08
C ASP A 257 -16.05 -33.10 -11.66
N GLY A 258 -17.36 -33.41 -11.66
CA GLY A 258 -17.91 -34.73 -11.29
C GLY A 258 -17.68 -35.13 -9.83
N ARG A 259 -16.92 -34.34 -9.06
CA ARG A 259 -16.60 -34.49 -7.64
C ARG A 259 -17.68 -33.88 -6.75
N VAL A 260 -18.95 -34.18 -7.05
CA VAL A 260 -20.13 -33.79 -6.24
C VAL A 260 -20.03 -34.30 -4.78
N GLY A 261 -19.10 -35.22 -4.51
CA GLY A 261 -18.91 -35.90 -3.22
C GLY A 261 -18.16 -35.16 -2.10
N ARG A 262 -17.81 -33.86 -2.20
CA ARG A 262 -17.21 -33.12 -1.05
C ARG A 262 -18.03 -31.96 -0.49
N ILE A 263 -18.93 -31.34 -1.26
CA ILE A 263 -20.00 -30.53 -0.64
C ILE A 263 -20.95 -31.45 0.16
N SER A 264 -21.02 -32.74 -0.15
CA SER A 264 -21.74 -33.74 0.66
C SER A 264 -21.12 -34.08 2.02
N LEU A 265 -19.93 -33.54 2.36
CA LEU A 265 -19.38 -33.61 3.72
C LEU A 265 -19.80 -32.42 4.60
N VAL A 266 -20.44 -31.43 4.01
CA VAL A 266 -21.10 -30.34 4.71
C VAL A 266 -22.50 -30.85 5.09
N SER A 267 -22.83 -30.91 6.38
CA SER A 267 -24.09 -31.49 6.88
C SER A 267 -25.31 -31.01 6.06
N GLU A 268 -26.33 -31.86 5.91
CA GLU A 268 -27.56 -31.53 5.14
C GLU A 268 -28.16 -30.17 5.54
N GLU A 269 -28.03 -29.78 6.82
CA GLU A 269 -28.45 -28.47 7.34
C GLU A 269 -27.75 -27.29 6.65
N LYS A 270 -26.45 -27.41 6.37
CA LYS A 270 -25.65 -26.38 5.73
C LYS A 270 -25.89 -26.31 4.23
N GLN A 271 -26.30 -27.41 3.58
CA GLN A 271 -26.78 -27.37 2.20
C GLN A 271 -28.15 -26.68 2.11
N LEU A 272 -29.08 -27.01 3.01
CA LEU A 272 -30.36 -26.31 3.12
C LEU A 272 -30.15 -24.81 3.35
N TRP A 273 -29.21 -24.45 4.23
CA TRP A 273 -28.80 -23.07 4.47
C TRP A 273 -28.26 -22.40 3.19
N LEU A 274 -27.38 -23.07 2.43
CA LEU A 274 -26.85 -22.48 1.20
C LEU A 274 -27.94 -22.24 0.15
N PHE A 275 -28.87 -23.19 -0.04
CA PHE A 275 -29.99 -23.04 -0.98
C PHE A 275 -30.99 -21.98 -0.53
N THR A 276 -31.25 -21.87 0.78
CA THR A 276 -32.12 -20.83 1.34
C THR A 276 -31.47 -19.46 1.27
N VAL A 277 -30.16 -19.33 1.56
CA VAL A 277 -29.41 -18.08 1.41
C VAL A 277 -29.37 -17.64 -0.05
N LEU A 278 -29.08 -18.53 -0.98
CA LEU A 278 -29.11 -18.21 -2.41
C LEU A 278 -30.50 -17.73 -2.86
N ARG A 279 -31.56 -18.42 -2.43
CA ARG A 279 -32.95 -17.96 -2.69
C ARG A 279 -33.24 -16.62 -2.05
N LEU A 280 -32.87 -16.40 -0.79
CA LEU A 280 -33.11 -15.16 -0.07
C LEU A 280 -32.30 -13.99 -0.68
N MET A 281 -31.09 -14.25 -1.17
CA MET A 281 -30.26 -13.26 -1.86
C MET A 281 -30.79 -12.90 -3.24
N ASP A 282 -31.29 -13.87 -4.00
CA ASP A 282 -31.97 -13.59 -5.28
C ASP A 282 -33.24 -12.78 -5.04
N ILE A 283 -34.01 -13.12 -4.00
CA ILE A 283 -35.20 -12.37 -3.58
C ILE A 283 -34.81 -10.95 -3.13
N TRP A 284 -33.71 -10.77 -2.40
CA TRP A 284 -33.24 -9.45 -1.95
C TRP A 284 -32.75 -8.58 -3.11
N LYS A 285 -32.05 -9.14 -4.11
CA LYS A 285 -31.72 -8.43 -5.35
C LYS A 285 -32.96 -8.02 -6.13
N LEU A 286 -33.95 -8.90 -6.25
CA LEU A 286 -35.23 -8.58 -6.89
C LEU A 286 -35.97 -7.47 -6.15
N LEU A 287 -35.99 -7.51 -4.81
CA LEU A 287 -36.55 -6.46 -3.98
C LEU A 287 -35.81 -5.13 -4.16
N ASN A 288 -34.48 -5.14 -4.19
CA ASN A 288 -33.69 -3.92 -4.35
C ASN A 288 -33.85 -3.30 -5.75
N ILE A 289 -33.95 -4.13 -6.78
CA ILE A 289 -34.32 -3.70 -8.15
C ILE A 289 -35.73 -3.11 -8.16
N CYS A 290 -36.71 -3.75 -7.50
CA CYS A 290 -38.07 -3.21 -7.39
C CYS A 290 -38.11 -1.87 -6.66
N VAL A 291 -37.35 -1.70 -5.56
CA VAL A 291 -37.24 -0.43 -4.83
C VAL A 291 -36.56 0.65 -5.69
N LEU A 292 -35.51 0.32 -6.44
CA LEU A 292 -34.87 1.23 -7.40
C LEU A 292 -35.80 1.62 -8.57
N MET A 293 -36.66 0.71 -9.02
CA MET A 293 -37.65 0.98 -10.05
C MET A 293 -38.78 1.88 -9.52
N LEU A 294 -39.25 1.65 -8.30
CA LEU A 294 -40.26 2.46 -7.64
C LEU A 294 -39.77 3.89 -7.34
N THR A 295 -38.55 4.03 -6.81
CA THR A 295 -37.95 5.35 -6.56
C THR A 295 -37.72 6.15 -7.85
N ASN A 296 -37.33 5.48 -8.95
CA ASN A 296 -37.24 6.12 -10.26
C ASN A 296 -38.61 6.49 -10.85
N HIS A 297 -39.64 5.70 -10.62
CA HIS A 297 -41.01 6.00 -11.04
C HIS A 297 -41.54 7.25 -10.32
N GLU A 298 -41.41 7.32 -9.00
CA GLU A 298 -41.79 8.49 -8.20
C GLU A 298 -40.99 9.75 -8.59
N ALA A 299 -39.70 9.60 -8.89
CA ALA A 299 -38.89 10.70 -9.39
C ALA A 299 -39.36 11.20 -10.78
N LYS A 300 -39.87 10.30 -11.62
CA LYS A 300 -40.41 10.62 -12.96
C LYS A 300 -41.77 11.32 -12.87
N GLU A 301 -42.66 10.87 -11.98
CA GLU A 301 -43.94 11.52 -11.71
C GLU A 301 -43.77 12.92 -11.11
N ARG A 302 -42.81 13.10 -10.18
CA ARG A 302 -42.47 14.42 -9.62
C ARG A 302 -41.92 15.39 -10.67
N LYS A 303 -41.21 14.88 -11.69
CA LYS A 303 -40.74 15.70 -12.82
C LYS A 303 -41.88 16.06 -13.77
N GLN A 304 -42.83 15.17 -14.04
CA GLN A 304 -43.98 15.47 -14.88
C GLN A 304 -44.94 16.48 -14.25
N LYS A 305 -45.16 16.42 -12.94
CA LYS A 305 -45.98 17.43 -12.23
C LYS A 305 -45.37 18.84 -12.23
N LYS A 306 -44.04 18.97 -12.31
CA LYS A 306 -43.35 20.28 -12.36
C LYS A 306 -43.30 20.94 -13.74
N VAL A 307 -43.70 20.25 -14.80
CA VAL A 307 -43.69 20.77 -16.18
C VAL A 307 -45.11 21.18 -16.63
N GLY A 308 -46.13 20.88 -15.83
CA GLY A 308 -47.54 21.22 -16.08
C GLY A 308 -48.07 22.43 -15.31
N ASP A 309 -47.24 23.10 -14.52
CA ASP A 309 -47.47 24.42 -13.90
C ASP A 309 -46.59 25.47 -14.60
#